data_AF-A0A645CI86-F1
#
_entry.id   AF-A0A645CI86-F1
#
_cell.length_a   1.000
_cell.length_b   1.000
_cell.length_c   1.000
_cell.angle_alpha   90.00
_cell.angle_beta   90.00
_cell.angle_gamma   90.00
#
_symmetry.space_group_name_H-M   'P 1'
#
loop_
_entity.id
_entity.type
_entity.pdbx_description
1 polymer ?
#
loop_
_entity_poly.entity_id
_entity_poly.type
_entity_poly.pdbx_seq_one_letter_code
_entity_poly.pdbx_strand_id
1 'polypeptide(L)'
;MDIALWYESVGETQEAVKLLSLIPSHPIACYHKAWLMHLRGEEDEASGQLRAADALSPEMVFPFRRENMKSLQWASSHTASWKPKYYQAILWHLYRNKGKALEMLNQCGEVDNALFYSYRAALNGGNGTTLDDLQKSASVEKNWRTGMQLIKYYSTNNDWESANDAAKNYHRMYPENYIIGLQYAKTLCKTGKYDQTLVLLKKIKVLPYEGAYEGRRIYRDANLFSAIGFIQKQQYTKALKRIGESKIWIENLGVGKPYDEQIDYRLENFLEARCAQKESPQSRQLLEIIAATFQQSRQSKHFNANNLLTAIAMRETGNKDAADDWVSEWESQFAGNPVMEWCRAIYNNDFKTASELTKKQAEQVEKAPWEVTYVDYNFELLEKLFPTKLPVAASLRM
;
A
#
# COMPACT_ATOMS: atom_id res chain seq x y z
N MET A 1 -14.30 -34.54 -3.95
CA MET A 1 -13.82 -34.32 -2.56
C MET A 1 -14.98 -34.36 -1.57
N ASP A 2 -15.98 -33.49 -1.69
CA ASP A 2 -17.06 -33.40 -0.69
C ASP A 2 -17.84 -34.71 -0.51
N ILE A 3 -18.14 -35.41 -1.61
CA ILE A 3 -18.80 -36.72 -1.55
C ILE A 3 -17.90 -37.73 -0.82
N ALA A 4 -16.60 -37.77 -1.11
CA ALA A 4 -15.68 -38.69 -0.44
C ALA A 4 -15.61 -38.44 1.08
N LEU A 5 -15.55 -37.18 1.51
CA LEU A 5 -15.56 -36.80 2.92
C LEU A 5 -16.88 -37.18 3.62
N TRP A 6 -18.00 -37.10 2.90
CA TRP A 6 -19.28 -37.58 3.43
C TRP A 6 -19.26 -39.11 3.66
N TYR A 7 -18.79 -39.90 2.70
CA TYR A 7 -18.65 -41.35 2.88
C TYR A 7 -17.67 -41.69 4.02
N GLU A 8 -16.56 -40.97 4.15
CA GLU A 8 -15.63 -41.09 5.30
C GLU A 8 -16.39 -40.88 6.62
N SER A 9 -17.19 -39.82 6.72
CA SER A 9 -17.90 -39.44 7.95
C SER A 9 -18.94 -40.46 8.43
N VAL A 10 -19.44 -41.31 7.54
CA VAL A 10 -20.36 -42.41 7.88
C VAL A 10 -19.64 -43.76 8.02
N GLY A 11 -18.31 -43.78 7.95
CA GLY A 11 -17.48 -44.97 8.12
C GLY A 11 -17.22 -45.79 6.85
N GLU A 12 -17.70 -45.33 5.69
CA GLU A 12 -17.55 -46.01 4.39
C GLU A 12 -16.21 -45.64 3.72
N THR A 13 -15.10 -45.98 4.40
CA THR A 13 -13.74 -45.59 4.01
C THR A 13 -13.33 -46.12 2.63
N GLN A 14 -13.80 -47.31 2.24
CA GLN A 14 -13.46 -47.87 0.92
C GLN A 14 -14.11 -47.08 -0.23
N GLU A 15 -15.37 -46.67 -0.07
CA GLU A 15 -16.06 -45.84 -1.05
C GLU A 15 -15.46 -44.43 -1.11
N ALA A 16 -15.07 -43.87 0.04
CA ALA A 16 -14.31 -42.62 0.09
C ALA A 16 -13.01 -42.71 -0.72
N VAL A 17 -12.23 -43.78 -0.58
CA VAL A 17 -11.00 -44.01 -1.36
C VAL A 17 -11.29 -44.15 -2.86
N LYS A 18 -12.35 -44.86 -3.27
CA LYS A 18 -12.76 -44.96 -4.68
C LYS A 18 -13.10 -43.60 -5.26
N LEU A 19 -13.91 -42.80 -4.54
CA LEU A 19 -14.30 -41.45 -4.96
C LEU A 19 -13.11 -40.50 -5.04
N LEU A 20 -12.15 -40.57 -4.11
CA LEU A 20 -10.91 -39.79 -4.18
C LEU A 20 -10.05 -40.17 -5.39
N SER A 21 -10.09 -41.43 -5.79
CA SER A 21 -9.34 -41.92 -6.97
C SER A 21 -9.91 -41.42 -8.29
N LEU A 22 -11.12 -40.86 -8.31
CA LEU A 22 -11.70 -40.20 -9.48
C LEU A 22 -11.21 -38.75 -9.65
N ILE A 23 -10.59 -38.17 -8.62
CA ILE A 23 -10.07 -36.80 -8.69
C ILE A 23 -8.76 -36.82 -9.49
N PRO A 24 -8.58 -35.95 -10.51
CA PRO A 24 -7.28 -35.78 -11.16
C PRO A 24 -6.19 -35.50 -10.14
N SER A 25 -4.95 -35.87 -10.43
CA SER A 25 -3.81 -35.76 -9.49
C SER A 25 -3.78 -34.42 -8.75
N HIS A 26 -4.17 -34.44 -7.47
CA HIS A 26 -4.31 -33.24 -6.63
C HIS A 26 -3.74 -33.52 -5.23
N PRO A 27 -2.78 -32.71 -4.72
CA PRO A 27 -2.03 -33.05 -3.50
C PRO A 27 -2.92 -33.39 -2.29
N ILE A 28 -3.92 -32.54 -2.01
CA ILE A 28 -4.79 -32.72 -0.84
C ILE A 28 -5.63 -33.99 -0.92
N ALA A 29 -6.09 -34.36 -2.13
CA ALA A 29 -6.86 -35.59 -2.31
C ALA A 29 -5.95 -36.81 -2.15
N CYS A 30 -4.72 -36.74 -2.65
CA CYS A 30 -3.73 -37.79 -2.50
C CYS A 30 -3.31 -38.00 -1.03
N TYR A 31 -3.02 -36.93 -0.27
CA TYR A 31 -2.72 -37.04 1.17
C TYR A 31 -3.90 -37.64 1.95
N HIS A 32 -5.12 -37.21 1.63
CA HIS A 32 -6.31 -37.73 2.29
C HIS A 32 -6.54 -39.20 1.95
N LYS A 33 -6.38 -39.59 0.69
CA LYS A 33 -6.45 -40.99 0.25
C LYS A 33 -5.40 -41.86 0.94
N ALA A 34 -4.15 -41.40 1.03
CA ALA A 34 -3.08 -42.11 1.73
C ALA A 34 -3.41 -42.35 3.21
N TRP A 35 -3.96 -41.33 3.88
CA TRP A 35 -4.39 -41.45 5.26
C TRP A 35 -5.53 -42.47 5.44
N LEU A 36 -6.53 -42.48 4.55
CA LEU A 36 -7.61 -43.47 4.59
C LEU A 36 -7.12 -44.91 4.33
N MET A 37 -6.12 -45.09 3.46
CA MET A 37 -5.47 -46.38 3.22
C MET A 37 -4.73 -46.86 4.48
N HIS A 38 -3.99 -45.97 5.15
CA HIS A 38 -3.33 -46.26 6.42
C HIS A 38 -4.33 -46.68 7.51
N LEU A 39 -5.47 -45.99 7.65
CA LEU A 39 -6.52 -46.39 8.60
C LEU A 39 -7.10 -47.78 8.33
N ARG A 40 -6.93 -48.32 7.12
CA ARG A 40 -7.36 -49.66 6.71
C ARG A 40 -6.25 -50.71 6.84
N GLY A 41 -5.05 -50.32 7.27
CA GLY A 41 -3.87 -51.20 7.37
C GLY A 41 -3.18 -51.47 6.03
N GLU A 42 -3.50 -50.70 4.98
CA GLU A 42 -2.90 -50.79 3.64
C GLU A 42 -1.62 -49.94 3.57
N GLU A 43 -0.59 -50.31 4.34
CA GLU A 43 0.59 -49.46 4.56
C GLU A 43 1.45 -49.23 3.32
N ASP A 44 1.58 -50.24 2.45
CA ASP A 44 2.36 -50.14 1.21
C ASP A 44 1.70 -49.19 0.22
N GLU A 45 0.38 -49.32 0.04
CA GLU A 45 -0.43 -48.43 -0.79
C GLU A 45 -0.47 -47.01 -0.21
N ALA A 46 -0.63 -46.87 1.11
CA ALA A 46 -0.60 -45.59 1.79
C ALA A 46 0.74 -44.87 1.57
N SER A 47 1.85 -45.59 1.73
CA SER A 47 3.21 -45.08 1.50
C SER A 47 3.46 -44.71 0.04
N GLY A 48 2.96 -45.52 -0.91
CA GLY A 48 2.99 -45.21 -2.33
C GLY A 48 2.21 -43.93 -2.67
N GLN A 49 1.00 -43.81 -2.14
CA GLN A 49 0.12 -42.66 -2.37
C GLN A 49 0.65 -41.38 -1.70
N LEU A 50 1.29 -41.49 -0.54
CA LEU A 50 1.95 -40.39 0.17
C LEU A 50 3.12 -39.83 -0.64
N ARG A 51 4.02 -40.70 -1.14
CA ARG A 51 5.13 -40.27 -2.04
C ARG A 51 4.61 -39.60 -3.30
N ALA A 52 3.53 -40.12 -3.88
CA ALA A 52 2.89 -39.49 -5.03
C ALA A 52 2.34 -38.09 -4.68
N ALA A 53 1.75 -37.91 -3.50
CA ALA A 53 1.28 -36.60 -3.03
C ALA A 53 2.46 -35.62 -2.86
N ASP A 54 3.57 -36.08 -2.29
CA ASP A 54 4.78 -35.27 -2.08
C ASP A 54 5.41 -34.80 -3.39
N ALA A 55 5.27 -35.56 -4.48
CA ALA A 55 5.79 -35.20 -5.80
C ALA A 55 4.95 -34.12 -6.50
N LEU A 56 3.69 -33.91 -6.12
CA LEU A 56 2.79 -32.98 -6.81
C LEU A 56 3.07 -31.51 -6.45
N SER A 57 2.93 -30.61 -7.42
CA SER A 57 3.17 -29.16 -7.21
C SER A 57 2.19 -28.57 -6.18
N PRO A 58 2.66 -27.68 -5.29
CA PRO A 58 1.77 -26.91 -4.41
C PRO A 58 1.13 -25.69 -5.09
N GLU A 59 1.49 -25.41 -6.34
CA GLU A 59 0.97 -24.27 -7.09
C GLU A 59 -0.55 -24.34 -7.26
N MET A 60 -1.23 -23.22 -6.96
CA MET A 60 -2.68 -23.09 -7.04
C MET A 60 -3.48 -24.09 -6.17
N VAL A 61 -2.85 -24.66 -5.13
CA VAL A 61 -3.49 -25.58 -4.19
C VAL A 61 -3.84 -24.88 -2.89
N PHE A 62 -5.13 -24.62 -2.68
CA PHE A 62 -5.65 -23.90 -1.52
C PHE A 62 -6.59 -24.79 -0.70
N PRO A 63 -6.07 -25.60 0.25
CA PRO A 63 -6.94 -26.38 1.12
C PRO A 63 -7.82 -25.46 1.96
N PHE A 64 -9.12 -25.76 2.03
CA PHE A 64 -10.08 -24.96 2.79
C PHE A 64 -11.03 -25.78 3.68
N ARG A 65 -10.96 -27.12 3.59
CA ARG A 65 -11.84 -28.02 4.35
C ARG A 65 -11.20 -28.45 5.66
N ARG A 66 -12.01 -28.58 6.72
CA ARG A 66 -11.55 -28.95 8.07
C ARG A 66 -11.11 -30.39 8.17
N GLU A 67 -11.77 -31.26 7.44
CA GLU A 67 -11.55 -32.69 7.35
C GLU A 67 -10.12 -33.00 6.86
N ASN A 68 -9.56 -32.14 6.01
CA ASN A 68 -8.19 -32.28 5.53
C ASN A 68 -7.13 -32.22 6.65
N MET A 69 -7.43 -31.59 7.80
CA MET A 69 -6.46 -31.40 8.88
C MET A 69 -5.92 -32.74 9.40
N LYS A 70 -6.79 -33.74 9.62
CA LYS A 70 -6.37 -35.06 10.14
C LYS A 70 -5.39 -35.74 9.18
N SER A 71 -5.74 -35.81 7.91
CA SER A 71 -4.87 -36.39 6.88
C SER A 71 -3.53 -35.66 6.74
N LEU A 72 -3.52 -34.34 6.88
CA LEU A 72 -2.28 -33.56 6.77
C LEU A 72 -1.39 -33.68 8.02
N GLN A 73 -1.99 -33.79 9.22
CA GLN A 73 -1.28 -34.07 10.46
C GLN A 73 -0.60 -35.44 10.40
N TRP A 74 -1.36 -36.47 10.00
CA TRP A 74 -0.79 -37.80 9.75
C TRP A 74 0.33 -37.75 8.71
N ALA A 75 0.10 -37.13 7.55
CA ALA A 75 1.13 -37.03 6.52
C ALA A 75 2.40 -36.35 7.05
N SER A 76 2.27 -35.25 7.82
CA SER A 76 3.43 -34.54 8.37
C SER A 76 4.29 -35.33 9.36
N SER A 77 3.78 -36.43 9.93
CA SER A 77 4.57 -37.35 10.75
C SER A 77 5.10 -38.56 9.99
N HIS A 78 4.74 -38.73 8.71
CA HIS A 78 5.10 -39.89 7.88
C HIS A 78 5.91 -39.51 6.62
N THR A 79 6.17 -38.22 6.39
CA THR A 79 7.09 -37.76 5.34
C THR A 79 7.98 -36.62 5.82
N ALA A 80 9.17 -36.52 5.20
CA ALA A 80 10.08 -35.38 5.36
C ALA A 80 9.69 -34.17 4.47
N SER A 81 8.70 -34.34 3.59
CA SER A 81 8.19 -33.25 2.74
C SER A 81 7.65 -32.10 3.60
N TRP A 82 7.96 -30.87 3.19
CA TRP A 82 7.46 -29.65 3.83
C TRP A 82 5.98 -29.36 3.50
N LYS A 83 5.45 -29.97 2.44
CA LYS A 83 4.11 -29.66 1.88
C LYS A 83 2.96 -29.94 2.85
N PRO A 84 2.91 -31.06 3.59
CA PRO A 84 1.86 -31.27 4.58
C PRO A 84 1.77 -30.16 5.63
N LYS A 85 2.92 -29.72 6.18
CA LYS A 85 2.98 -28.61 7.15
C LYS A 85 2.57 -27.28 6.51
N TYR A 86 3.00 -27.02 5.27
CA TYR A 86 2.55 -25.84 4.52
C TYR A 86 1.03 -25.81 4.32
N TYR A 87 0.41 -26.94 3.97
CA TYR A 87 -1.05 -27.02 3.85
C TYR A 87 -1.77 -26.89 5.19
N GLN A 88 -1.20 -27.43 6.29
CA GLN A 88 -1.70 -27.16 7.63
C GLN A 88 -1.64 -25.66 7.95
N ALA A 89 -0.56 -24.96 7.56
CA ALA A 89 -0.44 -23.52 7.77
C ALA A 89 -1.54 -22.72 7.04
N ILE A 90 -1.88 -23.11 5.81
CA ILE A 90 -3.01 -22.49 5.07
C ILE A 90 -4.33 -22.69 5.83
N LEU A 91 -4.61 -23.90 6.31
CA LEU A 91 -5.83 -24.17 7.09
C LEU A 91 -5.85 -23.40 8.42
N TRP A 92 -4.74 -23.37 9.17
CA TRP A 92 -4.65 -22.59 10.41
C TRP A 92 -4.86 -21.09 10.17
N HIS A 93 -4.31 -20.56 9.09
CA HIS A 93 -4.53 -19.17 8.71
C HIS A 93 -6.01 -18.92 8.37
N LEU A 94 -6.65 -19.83 7.62
CA LEU A 94 -8.09 -19.77 7.34
C LEU A 94 -8.92 -19.76 8.63
N TYR A 95 -8.52 -20.54 9.65
CA TYR A 95 -9.14 -20.55 10.98
C TYR A 95 -8.77 -19.37 11.87
N ARG A 96 -8.18 -18.31 11.30
CA ARG A 96 -7.73 -17.09 12.00
C ARG A 96 -6.68 -17.36 13.09
N ASN A 97 -5.98 -18.50 13.03
CA ASN A 97 -4.89 -18.82 13.94
C ASN A 97 -3.54 -18.58 13.27
N LYS A 98 -3.19 -17.29 13.16
CA LYS A 98 -1.94 -16.82 12.55
C LYS A 98 -0.69 -17.39 13.24
N GLY A 99 -0.73 -17.52 14.57
CA GLY A 99 0.39 -18.06 15.36
C GLY A 99 0.70 -19.51 14.99
N LYS A 100 -0.32 -20.39 14.96
CA LYS A 100 -0.14 -21.79 14.53
C LYS A 100 0.25 -21.91 13.06
N ALA A 101 -0.28 -21.03 12.19
CA ALA A 101 0.12 -21.03 10.79
C ALA A 101 1.64 -20.76 10.64
N LEU A 102 2.16 -19.76 11.36
CA LEU A 102 3.59 -19.46 11.39
C LEU A 102 4.41 -20.60 12.02
N GLU A 103 3.92 -21.20 13.10
CA GLU A 103 4.56 -22.37 13.73
C GLU A 103 4.78 -23.49 12.71
N MET A 104 3.74 -23.86 11.93
CA MET A 104 3.84 -24.89 10.90
C MET A 104 4.87 -24.54 9.82
N LEU A 105 4.91 -23.29 9.37
CA LEU A 105 5.87 -22.84 8.36
C LEU A 105 7.31 -22.80 8.89
N ASN A 106 7.52 -22.43 10.15
CA ASN A 106 8.85 -22.39 10.75
C ASN A 106 9.46 -23.79 10.93
N GLN A 107 8.63 -24.83 11.00
CA GLN A 107 9.05 -26.22 11.09
C GLN A 107 9.41 -26.88 9.74
N CYS A 108 9.31 -26.15 8.62
CA CYS A 108 9.58 -26.68 7.27
C CYS A 108 11.07 -26.64 6.85
N GLY A 109 11.95 -25.98 7.61
CA GLY A 109 13.36 -25.82 7.23
C GLY A 109 13.55 -24.99 5.96
N GLU A 110 14.58 -25.30 5.18
CA GLU A 110 14.77 -24.72 3.84
C GLU A 110 13.89 -25.42 2.80
N VAL A 111 13.28 -24.62 1.93
CA VAL A 111 12.29 -25.07 0.95
C VAL A 111 12.65 -24.51 -0.42
N ASP A 112 12.68 -25.34 -1.45
CA ASP A 112 12.91 -24.88 -2.83
C ASP A 112 11.59 -24.44 -3.49
N ASN A 113 10.97 -23.38 -2.94
CA ASN A 113 9.72 -22.83 -3.46
C ASN A 113 9.54 -21.35 -3.09
N ALA A 114 9.44 -20.46 -4.08
CA ALA A 114 9.30 -19.02 -3.85
C ALA A 114 7.98 -18.66 -3.16
N LEU A 115 6.87 -19.33 -3.52
CA LEU A 115 5.54 -19.07 -2.93
C LEU A 115 5.52 -19.37 -1.43
N PHE A 116 6.25 -20.38 -0.98
CA PHE A 116 6.40 -20.70 0.44
C PHE A 116 6.94 -19.50 1.23
N TYR A 117 8.07 -18.93 0.80
CA TYR A 117 8.69 -17.80 1.48
C TYR A 117 7.85 -16.52 1.36
N SER A 118 7.28 -16.24 0.18
CA SER A 118 6.35 -15.11 0.01
C SER A 118 5.13 -15.21 0.92
N TYR A 119 4.59 -16.42 1.12
CA TYR A 119 3.47 -16.65 2.03
C TYR A 119 3.89 -16.47 3.49
N ARG A 120 5.05 -17.00 3.90
CA ARG A 120 5.57 -16.83 5.26
C ARG A 120 5.86 -15.37 5.58
N ALA A 121 6.48 -14.61 4.66
CA ALA A 121 6.67 -13.17 4.78
C ALA A 121 5.34 -12.41 4.96
N ALA A 122 4.33 -12.73 4.13
CA ALA A 122 3.03 -12.08 4.21
C ALA A 122 2.32 -12.34 5.54
N LEU A 123 2.45 -13.56 6.09
CA LEU A 123 1.97 -13.88 7.43
C LEU A 123 2.79 -13.15 8.49
N ASN A 124 4.10 -13.07 8.37
CA ASN A 124 4.96 -12.42 9.37
C ASN A 124 4.68 -10.92 9.55
N GLY A 125 4.12 -10.25 8.54
CA GLY A 125 3.52 -8.91 8.68
C GLY A 125 4.53 -7.78 8.94
N GLY A 126 5.80 -7.94 8.60
CA GLY A 126 6.82 -6.91 8.79
C GLY A 126 7.73 -7.14 10.00
N ASN A 127 7.59 -8.26 10.72
CA ASN A 127 8.56 -8.66 11.74
C ASN A 127 9.96 -8.94 11.13
N GLY A 128 10.96 -9.14 11.99
CA GLY A 128 12.38 -9.19 11.61
C GLY A 128 12.76 -10.19 10.51
N THR A 129 12.02 -11.29 10.31
CA THR A 129 12.33 -12.30 9.28
C THR A 129 11.61 -12.05 7.94
N THR A 130 10.73 -11.06 7.88
CA THR A 130 9.92 -10.75 6.68
C THR A 130 10.84 -10.42 5.49
N LEU A 131 11.88 -9.61 5.70
CA LEU A 131 12.79 -9.22 4.64
C LEU A 131 13.58 -10.43 4.11
N ASP A 132 14.10 -11.26 5.01
CA ASP A 132 14.86 -12.46 4.65
C ASP A 132 14.02 -13.41 3.79
N ASP A 133 12.76 -13.63 4.16
CA ASP A 133 11.83 -14.44 3.38
C ASP A 133 11.55 -13.84 1.99
N LEU A 134 11.34 -12.52 1.89
CA LEU A 134 11.13 -11.89 0.59
C LEU A 134 12.38 -11.96 -0.30
N GLN A 135 13.57 -11.81 0.27
CA GLN A 135 14.83 -11.95 -0.44
C GLN A 135 15.09 -13.40 -0.86
N LYS A 136 14.77 -14.38 -0.01
CA LYS A 136 14.85 -15.80 -0.33
C LYS A 136 13.83 -16.18 -1.42
N SER A 137 12.60 -15.69 -1.34
CA SER A 137 11.61 -15.86 -2.42
C SER A 137 12.15 -15.35 -3.76
N ALA A 138 12.76 -14.16 -3.76
CA ALA A 138 13.31 -13.55 -4.96
C ALA A 138 14.55 -14.27 -5.53
N SER A 139 15.30 -14.99 -4.69
CA SER A 139 16.45 -15.78 -5.13
C SER A 139 16.06 -17.16 -5.66
N VAL A 140 15.00 -17.77 -5.13
CA VAL A 140 14.44 -19.02 -5.64
C VAL A 140 13.80 -18.80 -7.01
N GLU A 141 12.89 -17.83 -7.13
CA GLU A 141 12.22 -17.53 -8.40
C GLU A 141 12.02 -16.03 -8.56
N LYS A 142 12.51 -15.49 -9.68
CA LYS A 142 12.24 -14.10 -10.04
C LYS A 142 10.82 -13.99 -10.55
N ASN A 143 9.95 -13.31 -9.79
CA ASN A 143 8.57 -13.02 -10.17
C ASN A 143 8.25 -11.55 -9.86
N TRP A 144 7.50 -10.89 -10.73
CA TRP A 144 7.07 -9.50 -10.50
C TRP A 144 6.29 -9.35 -9.17
N ARG A 145 5.58 -10.40 -8.72
CA ARG A 145 4.86 -10.39 -7.43
C ARG A 145 5.80 -10.31 -6.24
N THR A 146 6.93 -11.02 -6.27
CA THR A 146 7.96 -10.92 -5.23
C THR A 146 8.60 -9.54 -5.24
N GLY A 147 8.85 -8.99 -6.44
CA GLY A 147 9.29 -7.60 -6.57
C GLY A 147 8.32 -6.59 -5.97
N MET A 148 7.02 -6.76 -6.23
CA MET A 148 5.96 -5.94 -5.63
C MET A 148 5.99 -6.00 -4.10
N GLN A 149 6.17 -7.19 -3.52
CA GLN A 149 6.25 -7.37 -2.07
C GLN A 149 7.50 -6.70 -1.47
N LEU A 150 8.66 -6.81 -2.12
CA LEU A 150 9.90 -6.13 -1.69
C LEU A 150 9.75 -4.61 -1.73
N ILE A 151 9.25 -4.06 -2.84
CA ILE A 151 9.02 -2.61 -2.98
C ILE A 151 8.06 -2.12 -1.90
N LYS A 152 6.97 -2.87 -1.64
CA LYS A 152 6.01 -2.56 -0.58
C LYS A 152 6.68 -2.60 0.80
N TYR A 153 7.46 -3.62 1.11
CA TYR A 153 8.17 -3.74 2.38
C TYR A 153 9.06 -2.53 2.65
N TYR A 154 9.93 -2.18 1.70
CA TYR A 154 10.81 -1.02 1.85
C TYR A 154 10.01 0.30 1.94
N SER A 155 8.98 0.47 1.11
CA SER A 155 8.13 1.67 1.12
C SER A 155 7.38 1.85 2.43
N THR A 156 6.87 0.76 3.03
CA THR A 156 6.17 0.81 4.34
C THR A 156 7.13 1.15 5.48
N ASN A 157 8.42 0.78 5.36
CA ASN A 157 9.46 1.15 6.33
C ASN A 157 10.11 2.51 6.03
N ASN A 158 9.55 3.32 5.12
CA ASN A 158 10.11 4.59 4.65
C ASN A 158 11.53 4.51 4.06
N ASP A 159 12.02 3.32 3.71
CA ASP A 159 13.28 3.11 3.02
C ASP A 159 13.10 3.29 1.51
N TRP A 160 12.90 4.55 1.11
CA TRP A 160 12.57 4.90 -0.27
C TRP A 160 13.71 4.64 -1.26
N GLU A 161 14.97 4.66 -0.81
CA GLU A 161 16.11 4.35 -1.68
C GLU A 161 16.17 2.85 -2.00
N SER A 162 16.08 1.96 -1.00
CA SER A 162 15.99 0.51 -1.26
C SER A 162 14.73 0.15 -2.06
N ALA A 163 13.60 0.81 -1.78
CA ALA A 163 12.38 0.65 -2.57
C ALA A 163 12.61 1.03 -4.04
N ASN A 164 13.31 2.14 -4.29
CA ASN A 164 13.63 2.62 -5.63
C ASN A 164 14.57 1.66 -6.38
N ASP A 165 15.58 1.12 -5.71
CA ASP A 165 16.51 0.16 -6.32
C ASP A 165 15.82 -1.17 -6.66
N ALA A 166 14.99 -1.68 -5.76
CA ALA A 166 14.14 -2.83 -6.03
C ALA A 166 13.20 -2.56 -7.21
N ALA A 167 12.49 -1.43 -7.19
CA ALA A 167 11.54 -1.08 -8.24
C ALA A 167 12.20 -0.90 -9.61
N LYS A 168 13.37 -0.25 -9.66
CA LYS A 168 14.18 -0.12 -10.88
C LYS A 168 14.59 -1.48 -11.44
N ASN A 169 15.09 -2.37 -10.57
CA ASN A 169 15.52 -3.71 -10.97
C ASN A 169 14.37 -4.54 -11.52
N TYR A 170 13.22 -4.55 -10.85
CA TYR A 170 12.04 -5.30 -11.29
C TYR A 170 11.37 -4.66 -12.51
N HIS A 171 11.35 -3.34 -12.64
CA HIS A 171 10.85 -2.70 -13.86
C HIS A 171 11.70 -3.06 -15.08
N ARG A 172 13.02 -3.15 -14.93
CA ARG A 172 13.90 -3.64 -16.01
C ARG A 172 13.60 -5.08 -16.42
N MET A 173 13.24 -5.94 -15.47
CA MET A 173 12.89 -7.34 -15.75
C MET A 173 11.48 -7.49 -16.32
N TYR A 174 10.56 -6.60 -15.95
CA TYR A 174 9.15 -6.63 -16.33
C TYR A 174 8.68 -5.27 -16.88
N PRO A 175 9.23 -4.79 -18.01
CA PRO A 175 8.99 -3.43 -18.52
C PRO A 175 7.51 -3.18 -18.88
N GLU A 176 6.81 -4.20 -19.37
CA GLU A 176 5.40 -4.12 -19.77
C GLU A 176 4.42 -4.25 -18.57
N ASN A 177 4.93 -4.59 -17.37
CA ASN A 177 4.09 -4.69 -16.19
C ASN A 177 3.84 -3.30 -15.60
N TYR A 178 2.69 -2.71 -15.94
CA TYR A 178 2.33 -1.38 -15.46
C TYR A 178 2.23 -1.29 -13.93
N ILE A 179 1.95 -2.38 -13.21
CA ILE A 179 1.86 -2.39 -11.75
C ILE A 179 3.25 -2.10 -11.16
N ILE A 180 4.28 -2.78 -11.67
CA ILE A 180 5.68 -2.52 -11.29
C ILE A 180 6.11 -1.14 -11.79
N GLY A 181 5.72 -0.75 -13.01
CA GLY A 181 6.00 0.58 -13.56
C GLY A 181 5.46 1.71 -12.67
N LEU A 182 4.23 1.60 -12.17
CA LEU A 182 3.63 2.57 -11.26
C LEU A 182 4.35 2.63 -9.91
N GLN A 183 4.74 1.48 -9.34
CA GLN A 183 5.54 1.48 -8.12
C GLN A 183 6.92 2.11 -8.33
N TYR A 184 7.55 1.88 -9.49
CA TYR A 184 8.80 2.57 -9.81
C TYR A 184 8.61 4.08 -9.98
N ALA A 185 7.54 4.52 -10.65
CA ALA A 185 7.21 5.94 -10.73
C ALA A 185 6.99 6.58 -9.35
N LYS A 186 6.33 5.86 -8.44
CA LYS A 186 6.12 6.27 -7.05
C LYS A 186 7.44 6.41 -6.30
N THR A 187 8.33 5.42 -6.36
CA THR A 187 9.63 5.48 -5.66
C THR A 187 10.54 6.56 -6.24
N LEU A 188 10.51 6.79 -7.57
CA LEU A 188 11.18 7.94 -8.19
C LEU A 188 10.65 9.26 -7.61
N CYS A 189 9.33 9.39 -7.46
CA CYS A 189 8.72 10.61 -6.91
C CYS A 189 9.13 10.83 -5.45
N LYS A 190 9.07 9.78 -4.62
CA LYS A 190 9.44 9.84 -3.21
C LYS A 190 10.93 10.09 -2.98
N THR A 191 11.79 9.66 -3.90
CA THR A 191 13.23 9.98 -3.89
C THR A 191 13.58 11.29 -4.62
N GLY A 192 12.58 12.15 -4.90
CA GLY A 192 12.80 13.49 -5.46
C GLY A 192 13.15 13.53 -6.96
N LYS A 193 13.11 12.40 -7.66
CA LYS A 193 13.44 12.26 -9.09
C LYS A 193 12.22 12.61 -9.97
N TYR A 194 11.62 13.77 -9.74
CA TYR A 194 10.31 14.15 -10.31
C TYR A 194 10.27 14.14 -11.84
N ASP A 195 11.30 14.64 -12.51
CA ASP A 195 11.35 14.64 -13.98
C ASP A 195 11.35 13.22 -14.56
N GLN A 196 12.08 12.30 -13.91
CA GLN A 196 12.11 10.89 -14.31
C GLN A 196 10.75 10.22 -14.09
N THR A 197 10.08 10.53 -12.97
CA THR A 197 8.70 10.10 -12.71
C THR A 197 7.76 10.53 -13.84
N LEU A 198 7.79 11.81 -14.22
CA LEU A 198 6.90 12.35 -15.26
C LEU A 198 7.17 11.73 -16.64
N VAL A 199 8.44 11.50 -16.99
CA VAL A 199 8.82 10.81 -18.24
C VAL A 199 8.32 9.37 -18.24
N LEU A 200 8.45 8.66 -17.13
CA LEU A 200 8.00 7.27 -17.00
C LEU A 200 6.47 7.16 -17.08
N LEU A 201 5.74 8.00 -16.34
CA LEU A 201 4.27 7.99 -16.32
C LEU A 201 3.65 8.28 -17.69
N LYS A 202 4.29 9.12 -18.51
CA LYS A 202 3.84 9.37 -19.90
C LYS A 202 4.02 8.15 -20.83
N LYS A 203 4.80 7.15 -20.43
CA LYS A 203 5.06 5.93 -21.21
C LYS A 203 4.26 4.72 -20.72
N ILE A 204 3.97 4.65 -19.42
CA ILE A 204 3.20 3.53 -18.85
C ILE A 204 1.77 3.55 -19.39
N LYS A 205 1.24 2.39 -19.77
CA LYS A 205 -0.18 2.22 -20.10
C LYS A 205 -0.88 1.45 -18.99
N VAL A 206 -1.63 2.16 -18.16
CA VAL A 206 -2.43 1.59 -17.07
C VAL A 206 -3.77 1.14 -17.63
N LEU A 207 -4.15 -0.11 -17.37
CA LEU A 207 -5.48 -0.60 -17.70
C LEU A 207 -6.52 0.06 -16.77
N PRO A 208 -7.62 0.62 -17.30
CA PRO A 208 -8.66 1.20 -16.45
C PRO A 208 -9.32 0.14 -15.55
N TYR A 209 -9.49 0.48 -14.27
CA TYR A 209 -10.28 -0.30 -13.30
C TYR A 209 -10.82 0.62 -12.20
N GLU A 210 -11.79 0.13 -11.43
CA GLU A 210 -12.36 0.88 -10.31
C GLU A 210 -11.28 1.25 -9.29
N GLY A 211 -11.04 2.55 -9.10
CA GLY A 211 -10.00 3.03 -8.19
C GLY A 211 -8.59 3.15 -8.80
N ALA A 212 -8.44 3.14 -10.13
CA ALA A 212 -7.15 3.37 -10.84
C ALA A 212 -6.57 4.80 -10.71
N TYR A 213 -6.71 5.44 -9.55
CA TYR A 213 -6.29 6.82 -9.29
C TYR A 213 -4.79 6.97 -8.99
N GLU A 214 -4.07 5.88 -8.69
CA GLU A 214 -2.67 5.94 -8.25
C GLU A 214 -1.75 6.62 -9.27
N GLY A 215 -1.88 6.29 -10.57
CA GLY A 215 -1.08 6.91 -11.63
C GLY A 215 -1.29 8.42 -11.69
N ARG A 216 -2.56 8.86 -11.69
CA ARG A 216 -2.95 10.28 -11.67
C ARG A 216 -2.36 11.01 -10.45
N ARG A 217 -2.45 10.39 -9.27
CA ARG A 217 -1.89 10.96 -8.04
C ARG A 217 -0.38 11.16 -8.16
N ILE A 218 0.37 10.14 -8.54
CA ILE A 218 1.84 10.26 -8.67
C ILE A 218 2.21 11.34 -9.69
N TYR A 219 1.47 11.42 -10.82
CA TYR A 219 1.69 12.47 -11.83
C TYR A 219 1.44 13.88 -11.28
N ARG A 220 0.35 14.07 -10.54
CA ARG A 220 0.02 15.34 -9.88
C ARG A 220 1.09 15.70 -8.85
N ASP A 221 1.46 14.77 -7.97
CA ASP A 221 2.41 14.99 -6.89
C ASP A 221 3.80 15.35 -7.43
N ALA A 222 4.31 14.64 -8.44
CA ALA A 222 5.61 14.94 -9.04
C ALA A 222 5.67 16.36 -9.64
N ASN A 223 4.57 16.82 -10.26
CA ASN A 223 4.46 18.18 -10.75
C ASN A 223 4.42 19.20 -9.60
N LEU A 224 3.59 18.97 -8.58
CA LEU A 224 3.45 19.92 -7.47
C LEU A 224 4.71 19.99 -6.59
N PHE A 225 5.37 18.87 -6.31
CA PHE A 225 6.66 18.88 -5.63
C PHE A 225 7.74 19.63 -6.40
N SER A 226 7.73 19.53 -7.74
CA SER A 226 8.62 20.30 -8.61
C SER A 226 8.26 21.79 -8.57
N ALA A 227 6.97 22.14 -8.61
CA ALA A 227 6.49 23.51 -8.53
C ALA A 227 6.91 24.17 -7.21
N ILE A 228 6.72 23.50 -6.08
CA ILE A 228 7.17 23.97 -4.76
C ILE A 228 8.68 24.23 -4.77
N GLY A 229 9.48 23.31 -5.32
CA GLY A 229 10.93 23.49 -5.45
C GLY A 229 11.32 24.68 -6.34
N PHE A 230 10.55 24.97 -7.39
CA PHE A 230 10.75 26.15 -8.22
C PHE A 230 10.34 27.46 -7.51
N ILE A 231 9.23 27.46 -6.76
CA ILE A 231 8.78 28.60 -5.94
C ILE A 231 9.85 28.97 -4.91
N GLN A 232 10.40 27.99 -4.20
CA GLN A 232 11.47 28.19 -3.23
C GLN A 232 12.74 28.80 -3.86
N LYS A 233 12.96 28.55 -5.16
CA LYS A 233 14.05 29.13 -5.95
C LYS A 233 13.65 30.40 -6.71
N GLN A 234 12.47 30.94 -6.45
CA GLN A 234 11.88 32.11 -7.13
C GLN A 234 11.76 31.95 -8.67
N GLN A 235 11.69 30.71 -9.16
CA GLN A 235 11.55 30.37 -10.58
C GLN A 235 10.07 30.26 -10.98
N TYR A 236 9.31 31.36 -10.82
CA TYR A 236 7.85 31.36 -10.91
C TYR A 236 7.29 30.88 -12.25
N THR A 237 7.92 31.22 -13.38
CA THR A 237 7.48 30.75 -14.71
C THR A 237 7.54 29.22 -14.82
N LYS A 238 8.57 28.59 -14.26
CA LYS A 238 8.70 27.11 -14.25
C LYS A 238 7.71 26.49 -13.27
N ALA A 239 7.48 27.13 -12.14
CA ALA A 239 6.48 26.70 -11.17
C ALA A 239 5.07 26.70 -11.79
N LEU A 240 4.66 27.81 -12.41
CA LEU A 240 3.36 27.93 -13.10
C LEU A 240 3.17 26.85 -14.18
N LYS A 241 4.23 26.55 -14.95
CA LYS A 241 4.17 25.44 -15.92
C LYS A 241 3.88 24.10 -15.24
N ARG A 242 4.58 23.78 -14.15
CA ARG A 242 4.36 22.54 -13.40
C ARG A 242 2.99 22.47 -12.75
N ILE A 243 2.48 23.58 -12.21
CA ILE A 243 1.13 23.63 -11.65
C ILE A 243 0.08 23.41 -12.75
N GLY A 244 0.24 24.04 -13.91
CA GLY A 244 -0.61 23.77 -15.07
C GLY A 244 -0.57 22.30 -15.50
N GLU A 245 0.63 21.69 -15.55
CA GLU A 245 0.79 20.27 -15.85
C GLU A 245 0.11 19.37 -14.79
N SER A 246 0.10 19.74 -13.51
CA SER A 246 -0.57 18.96 -12.46
C SER A 246 -2.09 18.92 -12.63
N LYS A 247 -2.69 19.89 -13.33
CA LYS A 247 -4.14 19.93 -13.61
C LYS A 247 -4.55 19.00 -14.77
N ILE A 248 -3.59 18.49 -15.55
CA ILE A 248 -3.86 17.61 -16.72
C ILE A 248 -4.13 16.17 -16.28
N TRP A 249 -5.25 15.61 -16.74
CA TRP A 249 -5.60 14.20 -16.57
C TRP A 249 -5.11 13.40 -17.78
N ILE A 250 -3.95 12.74 -17.65
CA ILE A 250 -3.39 11.96 -18.76
C ILE A 250 -4.15 10.64 -18.91
N GLU A 251 -4.66 10.39 -20.11
CA GLU A 251 -5.52 9.24 -20.43
C GLU A 251 -4.86 7.87 -20.23
N ASN A 252 -3.54 7.77 -20.41
CA ASN A 252 -2.80 6.51 -20.28
C ASN A 252 -2.63 6.03 -18.83
N LEU A 253 -3.12 6.80 -17.84
CA LEU A 253 -3.02 6.47 -16.41
C LEU A 253 -4.28 5.80 -15.84
N GLY A 254 -5.21 5.38 -16.70
CA GLY A 254 -6.30 4.46 -16.33
C GLY A 254 -7.48 5.09 -15.60
N VAL A 255 -7.50 6.41 -15.42
CA VAL A 255 -8.59 7.13 -14.74
C VAL A 255 -9.06 8.34 -15.55
N GLY A 256 -10.38 8.48 -15.68
CA GLY A 256 -11.01 9.63 -16.34
C GLY A 256 -11.05 10.87 -15.45
N LYS A 257 -11.12 12.05 -16.07
CA LYS A 257 -11.28 13.32 -15.37
C LYS A 257 -12.71 13.42 -14.77
N PRO A 258 -12.85 13.68 -13.45
CA PRO A 258 -14.12 14.04 -12.81
C PRO A 258 -14.67 15.36 -13.33
N TYR A 259 -15.91 15.69 -12.97
CA TYR A 259 -16.44 17.05 -13.21
C TYR A 259 -15.59 18.09 -12.48
N ASP A 260 -15.45 19.29 -13.05
CA ASP A 260 -14.53 20.31 -12.54
C ASP A 260 -14.87 20.72 -11.10
N GLU A 261 -16.15 20.71 -10.72
CA GLU A 261 -16.66 21.02 -9.38
C GLU A 261 -16.29 19.96 -8.34
N GLN A 262 -15.90 18.76 -8.77
CA GLN A 262 -15.49 17.65 -7.90
C GLN A 262 -13.98 17.64 -7.64
N ILE A 263 -13.21 18.52 -8.28
CA ILE A 263 -11.76 18.56 -8.14
C ILE A 263 -11.36 19.62 -7.12
N ASP A 264 -10.70 19.20 -6.05
CA ASP A 264 -10.13 20.12 -5.05
C ASP A 264 -8.82 20.72 -5.56
N TYR A 265 -8.90 21.90 -6.17
CA TYR A 265 -7.76 22.68 -6.65
C TYR A 265 -7.18 23.66 -5.61
N ARG A 266 -7.52 23.55 -4.32
CA ARG A 266 -7.05 24.51 -3.30
C ARG A 266 -5.52 24.64 -3.28
N LEU A 267 -4.80 23.52 -3.34
CA LEU A 267 -3.33 23.52 -3.35
C LEU A 267 -2.76 24.14 -4.63
N GLU A 268 -3.25 23.73 -5.80
CA GLU A 268 -2.86 24.31 -7.08
C GLU A 268 -3.09 25.83 -7.13
N ASN A 269 -4.29 26.28 -6.76
CA ASN A 269 -4.65 27.70 -6.75
C ASN A 269 -3.80 28.49 -5.75
N PHE A 270 -3.47 27.89 -4.61
CA PHE A 270 -2.61 28.52 -3.62
C PHE A 270 -1.19 28.69 -4.16
N LEU A 271 -0.63 27.66 -4.80
CA LEU A 271 0.70 27.73 -5.41
C LEU A 271 0.73 28.74 -6.57
N GLU A 272 -0.34 28.84 -7.37
CA GLU A 272 -0.48 29.87 -8.41
C GLU A 272 -0.52 31.28 -7.80
N ALA A 273 -1.28 31.48 -6.72
CA ALA A 273 -1.31 32.75 -6.00
C ALA A 273 0.08 33.14 -5.47
N ARG A 274 0.85 32.17 -4.96
CA ARG A 274 2.25 32.40 -4.52
C ARG A 274 3.22 32.67 -5.67
N CYS A 275 2.89 32.28 -6.90
CA CYS A 275 3.69 32.62 -8.08
C CYS A 275 3.32 33.98 -8.68
N ALA A 276 2.09 34.44 -8.47
CA ALA A 276 1.66 35.76 -8.88
C ALA A 276 2.36 36.85 -8.04
N GLN A 277 2.50 38.05 -8.59
CA GLN A 277 3.02 39.18 -7.80
C GLN A 277 2.13 39.37 -6.57
N LYS A 278 2.77 39.59 -5.41
CA LYS A 278 2.07 39.85 -4.15
C LYS A 278 1.09 41.00 -4.37
N GLU A 279 -0.16 40.83 -3.90
CA GLU A 279 -1.25 41.80 -4.03
C GLU A 279 -1.74 42.06 -5.46
N SER A 280 -1.32 41.25 -6.45
CA SER A 280 -1.94 41.30 -7.78
C SER A 280 -3.42 40.89 -7.73
N PRO A 281 -4.28 41.45 -8.61
CA PRO A 281 -5.69 41.05 -8.70
C PRO A 281 -5.87 39.54 -8.90
N GLN A 282 -4.98 38.92 -9.68
CA GLN A 282 -4.97 37.48 -9.91
C GLN A 282 -4.68 36.69 -8.62
N SER A 283 -3.66 37.08 -7.85
CA SER A 283 -3.37 36.45 -6.56
C SER A 283 -4.56 36.55 -5.62
N ARG A 284 -5.18 37.73 -5.54
CA ARG A 284 -6.33 37.97 -4.67
C ARG A 284 -7.52 37.10 -5.06
N GLN A 285 -7.85 37.04 -6.35
CA GLN A 285 -8.94 36.20 -6.86
C GLN A 285 -8.75 34.72 -6.53
N LEU A 286 -7.53 34.19 -6.69
CA LEU A 286 -7.22 32.80 -6.37
C LEU A 286 -7.37 32.50 -4.87
N LEU A 287 -6.95 33.42 -4.00
CA LEU A 287 -7.14 33.29 -2.55
C LEU A 287 -8.63 33.39 -2.16
N GLU A 288 -9.40 34.27 -2.79
CA GLU A 288 -10.85 34.37 -2.56
C GLU A 288 -11.59 33.07 -2.95
N ILE A 289 -11.20 32.43 -4.05
CA ILE A 289 -11.71 31.10 -4.45
C ILE A 289 -11.42 30.05 -3.37
N ILE A 290 -10.20 30.06 -2.81
CA ILE A 290 -9.81 29.12 -1.75
C ILE A 290 -10.60 29.42 -0.46
N ALA A 291 -10.72 30.68 -0.07
CA ALA A 291 -11.48 31.10 1.12
C ALA A 291 -12.96 30.72 1.02
N ALA A 292 -13.56 30.73 -0.17
CA ALA A 292 -14.96 30.35 -0.39
C ALA A 292 -15.25 28.88 -0.03
N THR A 293 -14.24 28.01 0.09
CA THR A 293 -14.39 26.61 0.51
C THR A 293 -14.62 26.44 2.03
N PHE A 294 -14.58 27.53 2.79
CA PHE A 294 -14.72 27.54 4.25
C PHE A 294 -15.96 26.79 4.76
N GLN A 295 -17.15 27.12 4.23
CA GLN A 295 -18.41 26.55 4.74
C GLN A 295 -18.46 25.02 4.52
N GLN A 296 -18.05 24.55 3.35
CA GLN A 296 -17.96 23.12 3.07
C GLN A 296 -16.93 22.43 3.98
N SER A 297 -15.76 23.07 4.18
CA SER A 297 -14.68 22.50 5.01
C SER A 297 -15.05 22.41 6.48
N ARG A 298 -15.76 23.42 7.02
CA ARG A 298 -16.23 23.46 8.42
C ARG A 298 -17.30 22.40 8.72
N GLN A 299 -18.05 21.94 7.72
CA GLN A 299 -19.06 20.88 7.86
C GLN A 299 -18.48 19.46 7.72
N SER A 300 -17.20 19.32 7.38
CA SER A 300 -16.56 18.01 7.18
C SER A 300 -16.42 17.23 8.48
N LYS A 301 -16.71 15.92 8.43
CA LYS A 301 -16.48 14.99 9.55
C LYS A 301 -15.01 14.60 9.73
N HIS A 302 -14.18 14.87 8.73
CA HIS A 302 -12.76 14.52 8.74
C HIS A 302 -11.92 15.78 8.50
N PHE A 303 -10.81 15.89 9.22
CA PHE A 303 -9.84 16.94 8.98
C PHE A 303 -9.08 16.69 7.67
N ASN A 304 -8.86 17.75 6.90
CA ASN A 304 -8.07 17.74 5.68
C ASN A 304 -7.05 18.88 5.76
N ALA A 305 -5.80 18.63 5.42
CA ALA A 305 -4.70 19.57 5.51
C ALA A 305 -4.87 20.79 4.59
N ASN A 306 -5.66 20.68 3.50
CA ASN A 306 -6.06 21.85 2.72
C ASN A 306 -6.91 22.86 3.52
N ASN A 307 -7.48 22.48 4.67
CA ASN A 307 -8.14 23.42 5.58
C ASN A 307 -7.17 24.50 6.06
N LEU A 308 -5.87 24.19 6.18
CA LEU A 308 -4.82 25.17 6.41
C LEU A 308 -4.79 26.24 5.31
N LEU A 309 -4.87 25.82 4.05
CA LEU A 309 -4.87 26.74 2.90
C LEU A 309 -6.12 27.62 2.92
N THR A 310 -7.28 27.04 3.24
CA THR A 310 -8.54 27.79 3.41
C THR A 310 -8.41 28.85 4.52
N ALA A 311 -7.89 28.49 5.69
CA ALA A 311 -7.72 29.43 6.80
C ALA A 311 -6.71 30.55 6.47
N ILE A 312 -5.56 30.21 5.86
CA ILE A 312 -4.58 31.21 5.41
C ILE A 312 -5.20 32.15 4.38
N ALA A 313 -5.93 31.62 3.40
CA ALA A 313 -6.58 32.43 2.39
C ALA A 313 -7.61 33.39 2.99
N MET A 314 -8.45 32.93 3.93
CA MET A 314 -9.39 33.79 4.65
C MET A 314 -8.70 34.94 5.38
N ARG A 315 -7.60 34.65 6.09
CA ARG A 315 -6.79 35.67 6.78
C ARG A 315 -6.23 36.71 5.79
N GLU A 316 -5.70 36.26 4.66
CA GLU A 316 -5.10 37.14 3.63
C GLU A 316 -6.14 37.94 2.83
N THR A 317 -7.38 37.45 2.70
CA THR A 317 -8.47 38.17 2.02
C THR A 317 -9.28 39.07 2.95
N GLY A 318 -8.85 39.24 4.21
CA GLY A 318 -9.45 40.17 5.17
C GLY A 318 -10.52 39.59 6.09
N ASN A 319 -10.72 38.27 6.11
CA ASN A 319 -11.66 37.58 6.99
C ASN A 319 -10.91 36.85 8.14
N LYS A 320 -10.04 37.60 8.83
CA LYS A 320 -9.11 37.07 9.82
C LYS A 320 -9.82 36.49 11.04
N ASP A 321 -10.79 37.21 11.61
CA ASP A 321 -11.44 36.80 12.87
C ASP A 321 -12.16 35.45 12.70
N ALA A 322 -12.92 35.28 11.61
CA ALA A 322 -13.57 34.01 11.31
C ALA A 322 -12.58 32.85 11.05
N ALA A 323 -11.40 33.15 10.51
CA ALA A 323 -10.35 32.16 10.30
C ALA A 323 -9.71 31.73 11.62
N ASP A 324 -9.39 32.68 12.50
CA ASP A 324 -8.81 32.44 13.82
C ASP A 324 -9.79 31.68 14.73
N ASP A 325 -11.09 32.01 14.68
CA ASP A 325 -12.15 31.27 15.36
C ASP A 325 -12.24 29.82 14.87
N TRP A 326 -12.26 29.62 13.55
CA TRP A 326 -12.34 28.27 12.97
C TRP A 326 -11.14 27.40 13.29
N VAL A 327 -9.92 27.95 13.27
CA VAL A 327 -8.71 27.21 13.64
C VAL A 327 -8.74 26.82 15.12
N SER A 328 -9.32 27.66 15.97
CA SER A 328 -9.51 27.35 17.40
C SER A 328 -10.53 26.22 17.60
N GLU A 329 -11.55 26.13 16.74
CA GLU A 329 -12.52 25.02 16.75
C GLU A 329 -11.92 23.67 16.35
N TRP A 330 -10.80 23.64 15.62
CA TRP A 330 -10.21 22.37 15.15
C TRP A 330 -9.78 21.44 16.28
N GLU A 331 -9.31 21.99 17.41
CA GLU A 331 -8.89 21.19 18.57
C GLU A 331 -10.06 20.42 19.18
N SER A 332 -11.23 21.04 19.28
CA SER A 332 -12.41 20.40 19.85
C SER A 332 -13.05 19.40 18.88
N GLN A 333 -13.00 19.70 17.58
CA GLN A 333 -13.61 18.85 16.55
C GLN A 333 -12.75 17.65 16.14
N PHE A 334 -11.42 17.78 16.19
CA PHE A 334 -10.47 16.79 15.65
C PHE A 334 -9.36 16.44 16.64
N ALA A 335 -9.68 16.42 17.94
CA ALA A 335 -8.74 16.08 19.01
C ALA A 335 -7.94 14.80 18.72
N GLY A 336 -6.61 14.86 18.93
CA GLY A 336 -5.70 13.73 18.72
C GLY A 336 -5.34 13.44 17.26
N ASN A 337 -5.76 14.29 16.30
CA ASN A 337 -5.33 14.18 14.91
C ASN A 337 -3.98 14.89 14.70
N PRO A 338 -2.87 14.15 14.39
CA PRO A 338 -1.54 14.75 14.25
C PRO A 338 -1.44 15.73 13.07
N VAL A 339 -2.18 15.50 11.99
CA VAL A 339 -2.20 16.40 10.82
C VAL A 339 -2.87 17.74 11.17
N MET A 340 -3.92 17.70 11.98
CA MET A 340 -4.59 18.90 12.47
C MET A 340 -3.67 19.72 13.38
N GLU A 341 -3.04 19.06 14.35
CA GLU A 341 -2.10 19.72 15.27
C GLU A 341 -0.96 20.39 14.51
N TRP A 342 -0.43 19.72 13.49
CA TRP A 342 0.58 20.29 12.60
C TRP A 342 0.06 21.51 11.85
N CYS A 343 -1.13 21.44 11.24
CA CYS A 343 -1.72 22.56 10.50
C CYS A 343 -1.96 23.77 11.39
N ARG A 344 -2.46 23.56 12.61
CA ARG A 344 -2.66 24.65 13.59
C ARG A 344 -1.35 25.29 14.01
N ALA A 345 -0.30 24.49 14.25
CA ALA A 345 1.02 24.99 14.56
C ALA A 345 1.57 25.87 13.41
N ILE A 346 1.45 25.43 12.16
CA ILE A 346 1.84 26.24 11.00
C ILE A 346 1.02 27.53 10.90
N TYR A 347 -0.29 27.48 11.06
CA TYR A 347 -1.17 28.66 11.00
C TYR A 347 -0.80 29.73 12.05
N ASN A 348 -0.32 29.29 13.21
CA ASN A 348 0.12 30.13 14.33
C ASN A 348 1.60 30.51 14.29
N ASN A 349 2.33 30.17 13.21
CA ASN A 349 3.79 30.36 13.08
C ASN A 349 4.64 29.60 14.13
N ASP A 350 4.10 28.54 14.73
CA ASP A 350 4.83 27.67 15.66
C ASP A 350 5.54 26.53 14.91
N PHE A 351 6.60 26.89 14.19
CA PHE A 351 7.39 25.94 13.40
C PHE A 351 8.12 24.90 14.26
N LYS A 352 8.40 25.21 15.54
CA LYS A 352 9.06 24.28 16.45
C LYS A 352 8.13 23.11 16.76
N THR A 353 6.91 23.38 17.21
CA THR A 353 5.90 22.35 17.48
C THR A 353 5.58 21.56 16.21
N ALA A 354 5.43 22.23 15.07
CA ALA A 354 5.21 21.56 13.80
C ALA A 354 6.36 20.58 13.44
N SER A 355 7.62 20.96 13.70
CA SER A 355 8.77 20.07 13.46
C SER A 355 8.79 18.83 14.37
N GLU A 356 8.30 18.93 15.60
CA GLU A 356 8.23 17.82 16.54
C GLU A 356 7.12 16.83 16.16
N LEU A 357 5.98 17.34 15.66
CA LEU A 357 4.85 16.53 15.20
C LEU A 357 5.17 15.69 13.96
N THR A 358 5.88 16.26 12.97
CA THR A 358 6.34 15.52 11.78
C THR A 358 7.19 14.29 12.16
N LYS A 359 8.04 14.39 13.19
CA LYS A 359 8.87 13.26 13.66
C LYS A 359 8.02 12.15 14.26
N LYS A 360 7.07 12.48 15.13
CA LYS A 360 6.18 11.51 15.78
C LYS A 360 5.31 10.76 14.77
N GLN A 361 4.88 11.42 13.70
CA GLN A 361 4.07 10.77 12.66
C GLN A 361 4.89 9.76 11.84
N ALA A 362 6.17 10.01 11.58
CA ALA A 362 7.06 9.07 10.90
C ALA A 362 7.27 7.77 11.71
N GLU A 363 7.07 7.82 13.03
CA GLU A 363 7.22 6.69 13.96
C GLU A 363 5.92 5.87 14.12
N GLN A 364 4.79 6.32 13.55
CA GLN A 364 3.47 5.72 13.72
C GLN A 364 2.89 5.11 12.42
N VAL A 365 2.74 3.78 12.35
CA VAL A 365 1.47 3.03 12.50
C VAL A 365 1.49 1.71 11.71
N GLU A 366 1.37 0.58 12.43
CA GLU A 366 0.74 -0.65 11.94
C GLU A 366 -0.78 -0.50 12.20
N LYS A 367 -1.58 -0.43 11.14
CA LYS A 367 -3.02 -0.10 11.17
C LYS A 367 -3.82 -1.35 10.77
N ALA A 368 -4.93 -1.62 11.44
CA ALA A 368 -5.71 -2.82 11.17
C ALA A 368 -6.44 -2.71 9.81
N PRO A 369 -6.63 -3.81 9.06
CA PRO A 369 -7.22 -3.77 7.71
C PRO A 369 -8.65 -3.20 7.60
N TRP A 370 -9.39 -3.10 8.70
CA TRP A 370 -10.76 -2.60 8.77
C TRP A 370 -10.86 -1.16 9.29
N GLU A 371 -9.75 -0.55 9.68
CA GLU A 371 -9.74 0.87 10.03
C GLU A 371 -9.88 1.68 8.74
N VAL A 372 -10.99 2.40 8.60
CA VAL A 372 -11.18 3.35 7.51
C VAL A 372 -10.17 4.47 7.71
N THR A 373 -9.08 4.40 6.96
CA THR A 373 -8.03 5.41 7.02
C THR A 373 -8.34 6.48 6.02
N TYR A 374 -8.76 7.64 6.52
CA TYR A 374 -8.69 8.85 5.73
C TYR A 374 -7.22 9.14 5.43
N VAL A 375 -6.83 9.03 4.16
CA VAL A 375 -5.48 9.37 3.72
C VAL A 375 -5.49 10.79 3.18
N ASP A 376 -4.77 11.68 3.86
CA ASP A 376 -4.56 13.03 3.38
C ASP A 376 -3.43 13.05 2.34
N TYR A 377 -3.81 13.14 1.07
CA TYR A 377 -2.85 13.11 -0.03
C TYR A 377 -2.06 14.42 -0.22
N ASN A 378 -2.51 15.53 0.36
CA ASN A 378 -1.84 16.83 0.20
C ASN A 378 -0.89 17.14 1.36
N PHE A 379 -1.00 16.45 2.49
CA PHE A 379 -0.19 16.73 3.67
C PHE A 379 1.32 16.78 3.39
N GLU A 380 1.89 15.79 2.71
CA GLU A 380 3.33 15.77 2.40
C GLU A 380 3.76 16.91 1.46
N LEU A 381 2.88 17.33 0.54
CA LEU A 381 3.10 18.51 -0.30
C LEU A 381 3.11 19.79 0.55
N LEU A 382 2.21 19.88 1.53
CA LEU A 382 2.14 21.00 2.46
C LEU A 382 3.33 21.05 3.41
N GLU A 383 3.80 19.91 3.90
CA GLU A 383 5.03 19.83 4.69
C GLU A 383 6.24 20.37 3.92
N LYS A 384 6.31 20.10 2.61
CA LYS A 384 7.37 20.65 1.76
C LYS A 384 7.18 22.14 1.47
N LEU A 385 5.93 22.59 1.35
CA LEU A 385 5.60 23.99 1.10
C LEU A 385 5.87 24.88 2.31
N PHE A 386 5.55 24.39 3.51
CA PHE A 386 5.76 25.06 4.80
C PHE A 386 6.83 24.32 5.61
N PRO A 387 8.11 24.47 5.24
CA PRO A 387 9.18 23.74 5.92
C PRO A 387 9.24 24.12 7.40
N THR A 388 9.19 23.11 8.27
CA THR A 388 9.26 23.27 9.73
C THR A 388 10.69 23.52 10.24
N LYS A 389 11.69 23.35 9.37
CA LYS A 389 13.08 23.74 9.63
C LYS A 389 13.29 25.17 9.15
N LEU A 390 13.71 26.06 10.05
CA LEU A 390 14.12 27.43 9.72
C LEU A 390 15.07 27.41 8.51
N PRO A 391 14.74 28.08 7.39
CA PRO A 391 15.71 28.23 6.31
C PRO A 391 16.90 29.05 6.83
N VAL A 392 18.11 28.53 6.64
CA VAL A 392 19.32 29.35 6.62
C VAL A 392 19.12 30.34 5.47
N ALA A 393 18.80 31.58 5.84
CA ALA A 393 18.56 32.75 4.98
C ALA A 393 17.32 32.70 4.04
N ALA A 394 16.38 33.58 4.39
CA ALA A 394 15.46 34.33 3.52
C ALA A 394 14.14 33.71 3.00
N SER A 395 13.05 34.35 3.45
CA SER A 395 11.83 34.70 2.69
C SER A 395 10.80 33.61 2.35
N LEU A 396 10.18 33.06 3.38
CA LEU A 396 8.71 33.00 3.48
C LEU A 396 8.35 33.69 4.80
N ARG A 397 8.53 35.02 4.86
CA ARG A 397 7.92 35.78 5.96
C ARG A 397 6.43 35.85 5.66
N MET A 398 5.64 35.16 6.48
CA MET A 398 4.18 35.22 6.50
C MET A 398 3.69 36.67 6.56
#